data_AF-A0A1G8ZAN6-F1
#
_entry.id   AF-A0A1G8ZAN6-F1
#
_cell.length_a   1.000
_cell.length_b   1.000
_cell.length_c   1.000
_cell.angle_alpha   90.00
_cell.angle_beta   90.00
_cell.angle_gamma   90.00
#
_symmetry.space_group_name_H-M   'P 1'
#
loop_
_entity.id
_entity.type
_entity.pdbx_description
1 polymer ?
#
loop_
_entity_poly.entity_id
_entity_poly.type
_entity_poly.pdbx_seq_one_letter_code
_entity_poly.pdbx_strand_id
1 'polypeptide(L)'
;MNMTYEIELIKKHQLQTNRWSGGTTTQLAIYPKDAIYSNEGNFTWRLSSARVEVEESVFTPLPNIQRVLMIIEGELLLQHQGHHKSILKPFDQDRFSGSWTTKSVGF
;
A
#
# COMPACT_ATOMS: atom_id res chain seq x y z
N MET A 1 16.03 10.72 29.65
CA MET A 1 14.82 9.93 29.38
C MET A 1 15.27 8.57 28.86
N ASN A 2 14.95 7.47 29.56
CA ASN A 2 15.18 6.14 29.01
C ASN A 2 14.06 5.86 28.01
N MET A 3 14.43 5.70 26.75
CA MET A 3 13.51 5.26 25.71
C MET A 3 13.38 3.74 25.82
N THR A 4 12.21 3.27 26.23
CA THR A 4 11.87 1.85 26.19
C THR A 4 11.36 1.51 24.79
N TYR A 5 11.93 0.47 24.19
CA TYR A 5 11.48 -0.06 22.91
C TYR A 5 10.69 -1.35 23.14
N GLU A 6 9.58 -1.49 22.43
CA GLU A 6 8.85 -2.76 22.32
C GLU A 6 9.25 -3.43 21.00
N ILE A 7 9.64 -4.70 21.05
CA ILE A 7 10.00 -5.49 19.88
C ILE A 7 8.95 -6.60 19.73
N GLU A 8 8.38 -6.71 18.55
CA GLU A 8 7.38 -7.72 18.21
C GLU A 8 7.79 -8.50 16.97
N LEU A 9 7.63 -9.82 17.00
CA LEU A 9 7.79 -10.70 15.85
C LEU A 9 6.41 -11.10 15.31
N ILE A 10 6.04 -10.56 14.15
CA ILE A 10 4.78 -10.87 13.47
C ILE A 10 5.04 -11.98 12.43
N LYS A 11 4.44 -13.15 12.63
CA LYS A 11 4.55 -14.32 11.74
C LYS A 11 3.42 -14.35 10.72
N LYS A 12 3.65 -14.99 9.58
CA LYS A 12 2.70 -15.09 8.45
C LYS A 12 1.28 -15.51 8.86
N HIS A 13 1.13 -16.46 9.77
CA HIS A 13 -0.20 -16.96 10.21
C HIS A 13 -0.99 -15.95 11.07
N GLN A 14 -0.35 -14.89 11.56
CA GLN A 14 -0.98 -13.81 12.32
C GLN A 14 -1.46 -12.67 11.40
N LEU A 15 -1.03 -12.67 10.13
CA LEU A 15 -1.33 -11.60 9.18
C LEU A 15 -2.74 -11.75 8.62
N GLN A 16 -3.44 -10.62 8.51
CA GLN A 16 -4.76 -10.55 7.88
C GLN A 16 -4.62 -10.24 6.39
N THR A 17 -5.24 -11.08 5.56
CA THR A 17 -5.32 -10.89 4.11
C THR A 17 -6.76 -10.62 3.71
N ASN A 18 -7.00 -9.50 3.05
CA ASN A 18 -8.32 -9.12 2.53
C ASN A 18 -8.32 -9.20 1.01
N ARG A 19 -9.40 -9.73 0.43
CA ARG A 19 -9.65 -9.75 -1.02
C ARG A 19 -10.43 -8.50 -1.42
N TRP A 20 -10.09 -7.95 -2.56
CA TRP A 20 -10.78 -6.84 -3.21
C TRP A 20 -10.97 -7.16 -4.70
N SER A 21 -11.71 -6.33 -5.43
CA SER A 21 -12.12 -6.63 -6.82
C SER A 21 -10.94 -6.85 -7.78
N GLY A 22 -9.77 -6.30 -7.48
CA GLY A 22 -8.56 -6.42 -8.30
C GLY A 22 -7.43 -7.25 -7.70
N GLY A 23 -7.67 -7.97 -6.59
CA GLY A 23 -6.66 -8.87 -6.02
C GLY A 23 -6.75 -9.02 -4.50
N THR A 24 -5.59 -9.12 -3.85
CA THR A 24 -5.50 -9.30 -2.40
C THR A 24 -4.51 -8.35 -1.76
N THR A 25 -4.74 -8.02 -0.50
CA THR A 25 -3.84 -7.18 0.31
C THR A 25 -3.61 -7.85 1.65
N THR A 26 -2.36 -8.08 2.02
CA THR A 26 -1.95 -8.57 3.34
C THR A 26 -1.45 -7.38 4.17
N GLN A 27 -2.07 -7.11 5.31
CA GLN A 27 -1.58 -6.10 6.24
C GLN A 27 -0.43 -6.68 7.08
N LEU A 28 0.74 -6.04 7.02
CA LEU A 28 1.93 -6.44 7.77
C LEU A 28 2.00 -5.76 9.14
N ALA A 29 1.72 -4.46 9.17
CA ALA A 29 1.65 -3.68 10.39
C ALA A 29 0.85 -2.39 10.17
N ILE A 30 0.25 -1.86 11.23
CA ILE A 30 -0.47 -0.58 11.24
C ILE A 30 -0.24 0.10 12.60
N TYR A 31 -0.24 1.43 12.61
CA TYR A 31 -0.14 2.20 13.85
C TYR A 31 -1.23 3.27 13.96
N PRO A 32 -1.85 3.44 15.14
CA PRO A 32 -1.73 2.59 16.34
C PRO A 32 -2.17 1.14 16.08
N LYS A 33 -1.77 0.18 16.94
CA LYS A 33 -1.93 -1.27 16.68
C LYS A 33 -3.39 -1.68 16.47
N ASP A 34 -4.32 -0.94 17.03
CA ASP A 34 -5.78 -1.10 16.96
C ASP A 34 -6.44 -0.25 15.87
N ALA A 35 -5.65 0.49 15.08
CA ALA A 35 -6.19 1.32 14.00
C ALA A 35 -6.84 0.47 12.91
N ILE A 36 -7.87 1.05 12.28
CA ILE A 36 -8.64 0.40 11.23
C ILE A 36 -8.28 1.03 9.90
N TYR A 37 -7.96 0.20 8.90
CA TYR A 37 -7.79 0.66 7.53
C TYR A 37 -9.17 0.99 6.92
N SER A 38 -9.46 2.28 6.79
CA SER A 38 -10.61 2.81 6.07
C SER A 38 -10.23 4.12 5.37
N ASN A 39 -11.06 4.61 4.45
CA ASN A 39 -10.82 5.89 3.76
C ASN A 39 -10.87 7.10 4.71
N GLU A 40 -11.45 6.92 5.90
CA GLU A 40 -11.51 7.88 7.01
C GLU A 40 -10.54 7.48 8.14
N GLY A 41 -9.59 6.58 7.85
CA GLY A 41 -8.85 5.81 8.84
C GLY A 41 -8.06 6.66 9.83
N ASN A 42 -8.02 6.19 11.08
CA ASN A 42 -7.33 6.80 12.20
C ASN A 42 -5.87 6.34 12.35
N PHE A 43 -5.24 5.85 11.27
CA PHE A 43 -3.87 5.34 11.30
C PHE A 43 -2.86 6.40 10.90
N THR A 44 -1.69 6.39 11.54
CA THR A 44 -0.56 7.25 11.18
C THR A 44 0.26 6.67 10.03
N TRP A 45 0.46 5.35 10.05
CA TRP A 45 1.13 4.62 8.98
C TRP A 45 0.61 3.19 8.89
N ARG A 46 0.75 2.61 7.70
CA ARG A 46 0.38 1.22 7.41
C ARG A 46 1.41 0.64 6.45
N LEU A 47 1.86 -0.57 6.75
CA LEU A 47 2.69 -1.38 5.86
C LEU A 47 1.90 -2.61 5.43
N SER A 48 1.85 -2.86 4.13
CA SER A 48 1.13 -3.99 3.55
C SER A 48 1.83 -4.49 2.30
N SER A 49 1.61 -5.75 1.96
CA SER A 49 1.86 -6.28 0.61
C SER A 49 0.54 -6.42 -0.14
N ALA A 50 0.58 -6.31 -1.47
CA ALA A 50 -0.58 -6.51 -2.32
C ALA A 50 -0.21 -7.40 -3.50
N ARG A 51 -1.16 -8.24 -3.92
CA ARG A 51 -1.13 -8.96 -5.18
C ARG A 51 -2.24 -8.41 -6.05
N VAL A 52 -1.88 -7.84 -7.19
CA VAL A 52 -2.84 -7.37 -8.19
C VAL A 52 -3.09 -8.54 -9.16
N GLU A 53 -4.36 -8.90 -9.36
CA GLU A 53 -4.81 -10.04 -10.15
C GLU A 53 -5.61 -9.62 -11.39
N VAL A 54 -5.76 -8.30 -11.60
CA VAL A 54 -6.41 -7.70 -12.77
C VAL A 54 -5.41 -6.86 -13.55
N GLU A 55 -5.62 -6.77 -14.86
CA GLU A 55 -4.73 -6.01 -15.75
C GLU A 55 -4.73 -4.51 -15.40
N GLU A 56 -5.92 -3.91 -15.24
CA GLU A 56 -6.08 -2.51 -14.82
C GLU A 56 -6.80 -2.41 -13.48
N SER A 57 -6.31 -1.55 -12.58
CA SER A 57 -7.00 -1.21 -11.34
C SER A 57 -6.93 0.27 -11.01
N VAL A 58 -7.96 0.80 -10.35
CA VAL A 58 -7.97 2.17 -9.81
C VAL A 58 -7.75 2.08 -8.30
N PHE A 59 -6.77 2.83 -7.82
CA PHE A 59 -6.47 2.85 -6.39
C PHE A 59 -7.55 3.60 -5.63
N THR A 60 -7.94 3.06 -4.46
CA THR A 60 -8.82 3.76 -3.52
C THR A 60 -8.15 5.06 -3.07
N PRO A 61 -8.86 6.20 -3.14
CA PRO A 61 -8.37 7.46 -2.61
C PRO A 61 -8.15 7.38 -1.10
N LEU A 62 -6.99 7.86 -0.64
CA LEU A 62 -6.64 8.03 0.77
C LEU A 62 -6.18 9.47 0.97
N PRO A 63 -7.11 10.42 1.14
CA PRO A 63 -6.78 11.82 1.39
C PRO A 63 -5.85 11.94 2.60
N ASN A 64 -4.91 12.89 2.55
CA ASN A 64 -3.95 13.18 3.62
C ASN A 64 -2.89 12.09 3.91
N ILE A 65 -2.86 11.00 3.14
CA ILE A 65 -1.84 9.96 3.25
C ILE A 65 -0.81 10.10 2.12
N GLN A 66 0.48 10.01 2.44
CA GLN A 66 1.54 9.83 1.45
C GLN A 66 1.80 8.35 1.24
N ARG A 67 1.88 7.93 -0.03
CA ARG A 67 2.11 6.53 -0.40
C ARG A 67 3.53 6.37 -0.94
N VAL A 68 4.16 5.26 -0.57
CA VAL A 68 5.36 4.74 -1.23
C VAL A 68 4.99 3.34 -1.68
N LEU A 69 5.15 3.07 -2.98
CA LEU A 69 4.87 1.77 -3.57
C LEU A 69 6.17 1.20 -4.13
N MET A 70 6.48 -0.04 -3.78
CA MET A 70 7.62 -0.79 -4.30
C MET A 70 7.10 -2.06 -4.98
N ILE A 71 7.62 -2.36 -6.17
CA ILE A 71 7.36 -3.64 -6.84
C ILE A 71 8.34 -4.69 -6.32
N ILE A 72 7.84 -5.88 -6.01
CA ILE A 72 8.68 -7.02 -5.59
C ILE A 72 8.78 -8.07 -6.70
N GLU A 73 7.73 -8.18 -7.52
CA GLU A 73 7.63 -9.14 -8.62
C GLU A 73 6.75 -8.52 -9.73
N GLY A 74 7.09 -8.80 -10.99
CA GLY A 74 6.41 -8.26 -12.18
C GLY A 74 6.83 -6.83 -12.52
N GLU A 75 6.08 -6.20 -13.44
CA GLU A 75 6.21 -4.78 -13.78
C GLU A 75 4.85 -4.06 -13.64
N LEU A 76 4.88 -2.78 -13.26
CA LEU A 76 3.67 -1.98 -13.07
C LEU A 76 3.81 -0.60 -13.68
N LEU A 77 2.87 -0.20 -14.53
CA LEU A 77 2.69 1.19 -14.92
C LEU A 77 1.72 1.88 -13.95
N LEU A 78 2.18 2.93 -13.29
CA LEU A 78 1.36 3.87 -12.53
C LEU A 78 1.06 5.11 -13.37
N GLN A 79 -0.21 5.52 -13.35
CA GLN A 79 -0.68 6.75 -13.99
C GLN A 79 -1.37 7.62 -12.95
N HIS A 80 -0.75 8.74 -12.58
CA HIS A 80 -1.31 9.73 -11.67
C HIS A 80 -1.95 10.84 -12.50
N GLN A 81 -3.28 10.96 -12.47
CA GLN A 81 -4.02 11.91 -13.32
C GLN A 81 -3.59 13.35 -13.03
N GLY A 82 -3.13 14.06 -14.08
CA GLY A 82 -2.65 15.45 -13.95
C GLY A 82 -1.25 15.58 -13.34
N HIS A 83 -0.55 14.46 -13.11
CA HIS A 83 0.79 14.40 -12.54
C HIS A 83 1.69 13.55 -13.45
N HIS A 84 2.63 12.78 -12.87
CA HIS A 84 3.55 11.94 -13.62
C HIS A 84 3.02 10.53 -13.88
N LYS A 85 3.76 9.79 -14.73
CA LYS A 85 3.61 8.36 -14.94
C LYS A 85 4.92 7.68 -14.55
N SER A 86 4.82 6.47 -14.02
CA SER A 86 5.98 5.68 -13.58
C SER A 86 5.85 4.26 -14.08
N ILE A 87 6.89 3.71 -14.71
CA ILE A 87 7.01 2.28 -14.94
C ILE A 87 7.95 1.75 -13.86
N LEU A 88 7.45 0.83 -13.04
CA LEU A 88 8.19 0.26 -11.92
C LEU A 88 8.51 -1.20 -12.21
N LYS A 89 9.81 -1.54 -12.13
CA LYS A 89 10.34 -2.90 -12.15
C LYS A 89 10.62 -3.37 -10.72
N PRO A 90 11.00 -4.64 -10.49
CA PRO A 90 11.31 -5.12 -9.15
C PRO A 90 12.33 -4.21 -8.45
N PHE A 91 11.96 -3.80 -7.23
CA PHE A 91 12.64 -2.89 -6.30
C PHE A 91 12.61 -1.40 -6.67
N ASP A 92 12.02 -1.02 -7.80
CA ASP A 92 11.71 0.38 -8.08
C ASP A 92 10.59 0.87 -7.15
N GLN A 93 10.65 2.17 -6.86
CA GLN A 93 9.71 2.83 -5.98
C GLN A 93 9.10 4.06 -6.64
N ASP A 94 7.83 4.31 -6.33
CA ASP A 94 7.19 5.60 -6.57
C ASP A 94 6.59 6.16 -5.29
N ARG A 95 6.69 7.48 -5.12
CA ARG A 95 6.09 8.23 -4.01
C ARG A 95 5.06 9.20 -4.56
N PHE A 96 3.84 9.09 -4.06
CA PHE A 96 2.72 9.90 -4.54
C PHE A 96 1.70 10.16 -3.43
N SER A 97 0.89 11.20 -3.61
CA SER A 97 -0.20 11.49 -2.69
C SER A 97 -1.31 10.45 -2.83
N GLY A 98 -1.82 9.95 -1.70
CA GLY A 98 -3.01 9.09 -1.66
C GLY A 98 -4.28 9.80 -2.11
N SER A 99 -4.29 11.14 -2.15
CA SER A 99 -5.40 11.92 -2.71
C SER A 99 -5.46 11.93 -4.23
N TRP A 100 -4.41 11.49 -4.93
CA TRP A 100 -4.37 11.51 -6.39
C TRP A 100 -5.14 10.34 -6.99
N THR A 101 -5.97 10.62 -8.00
CA THR A 101 -6.55 9.58 -8.85
C THR A 101 -5.42 8.83 -9.55
N THR A 102 -5.20 7.60 -9.12
CA THR A 102 -4.09 6.76 -9.57
C THR A 102 -4.63 5.47 -10.17
N LYS A 103 -4.22 5.19 -11.40
CA LYS A 103 -4.47 3.92 -12.08
C LYS A 103 -3.19 3.10 -12.15
N SER A 104 -3.33 1.78 -12.12
CA SER A 104 -2.24 0.84 -12.30
C SER A 104 -2.55 -0.12 -13.45
N VAL A 105 -1.55 -0.40 -14.29
CA VAL A 105 -1.61 -1.46 -15.30
C VAL A 105 -0.44 -2.42 -15.09
N GLY A 106 -0.73 -3.71 -14.89
CA GLY A 106 0.27 -4.76 -14.71
C GLY A 106 0.66 -5.43 -16.03
N PHE A 107 1.94 -5.78 -16.17
CA PHE A 107 2.50 -6.52 -17.32
C PHE A 107 3.26 -7.76 -16.88
#